data_AF-A0A0C2GU90-F1
#
_entry.id   AF-A0A0C2GU90-F1
#
_cell.length_a   1.000
_cell.length_b   1.000
_cell.length_c   1.000
_cell.angle_alpha   90.00
_cell.angle_beta   90.00
_cell.angle_gamma   90.00
#
_symmetry.space_group_name_H-M   'P 1'
#
loop_
_entity.id
_entity.type
_entity.pdbx_description
1 polymer ?
#
loop_
_entity_poly.entity_id
_entity_poly.type
_entity_poly.pdbx_seq_one_letter_code
_entity_poly.pdbx_strand_id
1 'polypeptide(L)'
;MKMLHWMGGVTRLDRICNQDIRQRFGVAPIMEKLREARLRWNGQVLRAENDSICKIGFDVDVPGKRPKGRPRQGWMDTLHADLKVIRIHPDRAHDRAKWRQGISRADPASERDKR
;
A
#
# COMPACT_ATOMS: atom_id res chain seq x y z
N MET A 1 15.74 0.38 -7.81
CA MET A 1 16.69 -0.74 -8.04
C MET A 1 18.10 -0.30 -8.33
N LYS A 2 18.33 0.69 -9.22
CA LYS A 2 19.69 1.17 -9.55
C LYS A 2 20.55 1.53 -8.33
N MET A 3 19.98 2.24 -7.34
CA MET A 3 20.69 2.54 -6.08
C MET A 3 21.03 1.29 -5.26
N LEU A 4 20.10 0.34 -5.12
CA LEU A 4 20.36 -0.93 -4.41
C LEU A 4 21.42 -1.77 -5.12
N HIS A 5 21.40 -1.80 -6.45
CA HIS A 5 22.44 -2.47 -7.25
C HIS A 5 23.79 -1.79 -7.04
N TRP A 6 23.85 -0.46 -7.10
CA TRP A 6 25.08 0.30 -6.89
C TRP A 6 25.67 0.07 -5.50
N MET A 7 24.85 0.17 -4.43
CA MET A 7 25.31 -0.12 -3.06
C MET A 7 25.78 -1.57 -2.87
N GLY A 8 25.17 -2.51 -3.62
CA GLY A 8 25.54 -3.93 -3.57
C GLY A 8 26.71 -4.31 -4.47
N GLY A 9 27.29 -3.36 -5.21
CA GLY A 9 28.33 -3.61 -6.22
C GLY A 9 27.84 -4.44 -7.41
N VAL A 10 26.53 -4.52 -7.64
CA VAL A 10 25.92 -5.38 -8.64
C VAL A 10 25.80 -4.66 -9.96
N THR A 11 26.43 -5.24 -10.97
CA THR A 11 26.43 -4.78 -12.36
C THR A 11 25.36 -5.53 -13.18
N ARG A 12 25.22 -5.16 -14.46
CA ARG A 12 24.33 -5.90 -15.38
C ARG A 12 24.89 -7.29 -15.74
N LEU A 13 26.21 -7.52 -15.60
CA LEU A 13 26.85 -8.80 -15.96
C LEU A 13 26.54 -9.91 -14.95
N ASP A 14 26.25 -9.55 -13.71
CA ASP A 14 25.96 -10.50 -12.63
C ASP A 14 24.60 -11.21 -12.80
N ARG A 15 23.72 -10.67 -13.66
CA ARG A 15 22.38 -11.22 -13.97
C ARG A 15 21.50 -11.51 -12.74
N ILE A 16 21.77 -10.84 -11.63
CA ILE A 16 21.00 -10.99 -10.38
C ILE A 16 19.62 -10.34 -10.57
N CYS A 17 18.57 -11.04 -10.15
CA CYS A 17 17.21 -10.55 -10.32
C CYS A 17 16.84 -9.50 -9.25
N ASN A 18 15.86 -8.65 -9.57
CA ASN A 18 15.42 -7.59 -8.65
C ASN A 18 14.83 -8.14 -7.33
N GLN A 19 14.35 -9.39 -7.32
CA GLN A 19 13.86 -10.04 -6.10
C GLN A 19 15.00 -10.34 -5.14
N ASP A 20 16.09 -10.93 -5.63
CA ASP A 20 17.27 -11.26 -4.80
C ASP A 20 17.91 -9.99 -4.22
N ILE A 21 18.00 -8.92 -5.02
CA ILE A 21 18.53 -7.64 -4.51
C ILE A 21 17.63 -7.06 -3.42
N ARG A 22 16.31 -7.10 -3.60
CA ARG A 22 15.36 -6.66 -2.56
C ARG A 22 15.50 -7.49 -1.29
N GLN A 23 15.60 -8.81 -1.42
CA GLN A 23 15.81 -9.71 -0.29
C GLN A 23 17.12 -9.42 0.44
N ARG A 24 18.22 -9.21 -0.29
CA ARG A 24 19.53 -8.86 0.27
C ARG A 24 19.51 -7.59 1.11
N PHE A 25 18.72 -6.60 0.72
CA PHE A 25 18.59 -5.33 1.43
C PHE A 25 17.35 -5.23 2.34
N GLY A 26 16.56 -6.30 2.47
CA GLY A 26 15.33 -6.30 3.27
C GLY A 26 14.26 -5.30 2.79
N VAL A 27 14.24 -4.98 1.49
CA VAL A 27 13.31 -3.99 0.92
C VAL A 27 12.08 -4.69 0.33
N ALA A 28 10.88 -4.28 0.75
CA ALA A 28 9.66 -4.86 0.18
C ALA A 28 9.48 -4.62 -1.33
N PRO A 29 8.66 -5.45 -2.01
CA PRO A 29 8.12 -5.14 -3.31
C PRO A 29 7.39 -3.79 -3.34
N ILE A 30 7.55 -3.04 -4.44
CA ILE A 30 6.87 -1.74 -4.63
C ILE A 30 5.34 -1.84 -4.50
N MET A 31 4.76 -2.97 -4.90
CA MET A 31 3.32 -3.18 -4.80
C MET A 31 2.83 -3.17 -3.35
N GLU A 32 3.62 -3.70 -2.42
CA GLU A 32 3.29 -3.69 -1.00
C GLU A 32 3.42 -2.28 -0.41
N LYS A 33 4.44 -1.53 -0.83
CA LYS A 33 4.61 -0.11 -0.46
C LYS A 33 3.44 0.75 -0.92
N LEU A 34 3.03 0.58 -2.17
CA LEU A 34 1.89 1.30 -2.73
C LEU A 34 0.60 0.92 -2.01
N ARG A 35 0.38 -0.37 -1.73
CA ARG A 35 -0.76 -0.83 -0.93
C ARG A 35 -0.79 -0.17 0.44
N GLU A 36 0.31 -0.22 1.17
CA GLU A 36 0.40 0.37 2.51
C GLU A 36 0.10 1.88 2.46
N ALA A 37 0.63 2.61 1.48
CA ALA A 37 0.36 4.04 1.31
C ALA A 37 -1.13 4.32 1.03
N ARG A 38 -1.76 3.56 0.13
CA ARG A 38 -3.19 3.67 -0.17
C ARG A 38 -4.06 3.43 1.06
N LEU A 39 -3.76 2.38 1.82
CA LEU A 39 -4.51 2.03 3.03
C LEU A 39 -4.25 3.00 4.19
N ARG A 40 -3.04 3.58 4.27
CA ARG A 40 -2.74 4.63 5.23
C ARG A 40 -3.61 5.86 4.98
N TRP A 41 -3.72 6.29 3.72
CA TRP A 41 -4.59 7.37 3.30
C TRP A 41 -6.06 7.04 3.53
N ASN A 42 -6.53 5.85 3.10
CA ASN A 42 -7.91 5.43 3.30
C ASN A 42 -8.29 5.42 4.79
N GLY A 43 -7.44 4.88 5.67
CA GLY A 43 -7.70 4.93 7.10
C GLY A 43 -7.80 6.36 7.64
N GLN A 44 -7.04 7.32 7.09
CA GLN A 44 -7.18 8.72 7.46
C GLN A 44 -8.53 9.29 7.03
N VAL A 45 -8.98 8.98 5.81
CA VAL A 45 -10.30 9.38 5.31
C VAL A 45 -11.43 8.79 6.15
N LEU A 46 -11.37 7.50 6.49
CA LEU A 46 -12.39 6.82 7.30
C LEU A 46 -12.53 7.39 8.72
N ARG A 47 -11.47 8.03 9.24
CA ARG A 47 -11.48 8.69 10.55
C ARG A 47 -11.75 10.19 10.48
N ALA A 48 -11.80 10.76 9.28
CA ALA A 48 -12.05 12.18 9.12
C ALA A 48 -13.52 12.49 9.42
N GLU A 49 -13.78 13.74 9.81
CA GLU A 49 -15.13 14.23 10.01
C GLU A 49 -15.92 14.20 8.69
N ASN A 50 -17.23 14.00 8.79
CA ASN A 50 -18.13 13.87 7.63
C ASN A 50 -18.08 15.10 6.71
N ASP A 51 -17.85 16.29 7.29
CA ASP A 51 -17.80 17.55 6.55
C ASP A 51 -16.43 17.84 5.94
N SER A 52 -15.43 16.98 6.18
CA SER A 52 -14.11 17.12 5.57
C SER A 52 -14.18 16.83 4.07
N ILE A 53 -13.50 17.65 3.26
CA ILE A 53 -13.46 17.51 1.79
C ILE A 53 -13.05 16.10 1.36
N CYS A 54 -12.09 15.49 2.07
CA CYS A 54 -11.63 14.14 1.76
C CYS A 54 -12.73 13.08 2.00
N LYS A 55 -13.55 13.24 3.04
CA LYS A 55 -14.63 12.32 3.38
C LYS A 55 -15.80 12.48 2.41
N ILE A 56 -16.21 13.73 2.16
CA ILE A 56 -17.22 14.07 1.16
C ILE A 56 -16.83 13.48 -0.21
N GLY A 57 -15.63 13.79 -0.71
CA GLY A 57 -15.19 13.31 -2.02
C GLY A 57 -15.00 11.78 -2.10
N PHE A 58 -14.76 11.12 -0.97
CA PHE A 58 -14.67 9.67 -0.90
C PHE A 58 -16.06 9.00 -0.93
N ASP A 59 -17.07 9.63 -0.31
CA ASP A 59 -18.43 9.12 -0.23
C ASP A 59 -19.32 9.54 -1.44
N VAL A 60 -18.84 10.45 -2.29
CA VAL A 60 -19.55 10.86 -3.53
C VAL A 60 -19.73 9.66 -4.46
N ASP A 61 -21.00 9.35 -4.77
CA ASP A 61 -21.37 8.45 -5.86
C ASP A 61 -21.56 9.25 -7.16
N VAL A 62 -20.91 8.80 -8.22
CA VAL A 62 -20.99 9.45 -9.54
C VAL A 62 -21.99 8.69 -10.39
N PRO A 63 -23.14 9.29 -10.76
CA PRO A 63 -24.17 8.59 -11.52
C PRO A 63 -23.66 8.19 -12.89
N GLY A 64 -23.96 6.96 -13.29
CA GLY A 64 -23.58 6.41 -14.59
C GLY A 64 -23.35 4.91 -14.54
N LYS A 65 -23.32 4.27 -15.71
CA LYS A 65 -22.98 2.84 -15.83
C LYS A 65 -21.53 2.69 -16.30
N ARG A 66 -20.81 1.75 -15.69
CA ARG A 66 -19.48 1.36 -16.20
C ARG A 66 -19.64 0.69 -17.58
N PRO A 67 -18.75 0.97 -18.54
CA PRO A 67 -18.83 0.37 -19.86
C PRO A 67 -18.68 -1.16 -19.77
N LYS A 68 -19.38 -1.87 -20.66
CA LYS A 68 -19.28 -3.33 -20.76
C LYS A 68 -17.90 -3.74 -21.30
N GLY A 69 -17.35 -4.85 -20.79
CA GLY A 69 -16.06 -5.39 -21.21
C GLY A 69 -14.99 -5.25 -20.14
N ARG A 70 -13.87 -4.59 -20.47
CA ARG A 70 -12.75 -4.33 -19.56
C ARG A 70 -12.75 -2.85 -19.13
N PRO A 71 -13.68 -2.43 -18.25
CA PRO A 71 -13.63 -1.10 -17.68
C PRO A 71 -12.30 -0.89 -16.93
N ARG A 72 -11.85 0.36 -16.87
CA ARG A 72 -10.65 0.70 -16.10
C ARG A 72 -10.89 0.41 -14.62
N GLN A 73 -9.87 -0.13 -13.95
CA GLN A 73 -9.90 -0.37 -12.51
C GLN A 73 -10.13 0.96 -11.76
N GLY A 74 -11.19 1.01 -10.97
CA GLY A 74 -11.46 2.16 -10.11
C GLY A 74 -10.57 2.19 -8.88
N TRP A 75 -10.53 3.35 -8.24
CA TRP A 75 -9.85 3.51 -6.95
C TRP A 75 -10.45 2.59 -5.87
N MET A 76 -11.79 2.59 -5.73
CA MET A 76 -12.51 1.76 -4.75
C MET A 76 -12.28 0.26 -5.00
N ASP A 77 -12.27 -0.17 -6.26
CA ASP A 77 -12.01 -1.56 -6.62
C ASP A 77 -10.59 -1.98 -6.15
N THR A 78 -9.60 -1.08 -6.29
CA THR A 78 -8.22 -1.30 -5.84
C THR A 78 -8.13 -1.35 -4.31
N LEU A 79 -8.80 -0.44 -3.60
CA LEU A 79 -8.84 -0.43 -2.13
C LEU A 79 -9.47 -1.70 -1.57
N HIS A 80 -10.59 -2.16 -2.13
CA HIS A 80 -11.23 -3.41 -1.71
C HIS A 80 -10.32 -4.63 -1.94
N ALA A 81 -9.63 -4.68 -3.09
CA ALA A 81 -8.66 -5.74 -3.36
C ALA A 81 -7.51 -5.72 -2.34
N ASP A 82 -6.99 -4.55 -2.01
CA ASP A 82 -5.92 -4.39 -1.03
C ASP A 82 -6.34 -4.85 0.37
N LEU A 83 -7.51 -4.41 0.85
CA LEU A 83 -8.10 -4.82 2.13
C LEU A 83 -8.32 -6.34 2.19
N LYS A 84 -8.78 -6.94 1.09
CA LYS A 84 -8.95 -8.39 0.97
C LYS A 84 -7.62 -9.13 1.06
N VAL A 85 -6.56 -8.62 0.43
CA VAL A 85 -5.22 -9.24 0.49
C VAL A 85 -4.67 -9.24 1.91
N ILE A 86 -4.87 -8.16 2.67
CA ILE A 86 -4.40 -8.08 4.07
C ILE A 86 -5.39 -8.63 5.09
N ARG A 87 -6.60 -9.00 4.65
CA ARG A 87 -7.70 -9.55 5.47
C ARG A 87 -8.11 -8.65 6.64
N ILE A 88 -8.25 -7.35 6.36
CA ILE A 88 -8.67 -6.36 7.35
C ILE A 88 -9.96 -5.69 6.93
N HIS A 89 -10.88 -5.56 7.87
CA HIS A 89 -12.12 -4.81 7.69
C HIS A 89 -11.87 -3.30 7.81
N PRO A 90 -12.44 -2.45 6.93
CA PRO A 90 -12.34 -0.99 7.01
C PRO A 90 -12.60 -0.39 8.39
N ASP A 91 -13.61 -0.89 9.12
CA ASP A 91 -14.00 -0.35 10.44
C ASP A 91 -12.88 -0.42 11.49
N ARG A 92 -11.92 -1.33 11.30
CA ARG A 92 -10.72 -1.37 12.15
C ARG A 92 -9.90 -0.10 12.05
N ALA A 93 -10.14 0.76 11.05
CA ALA A 93 -9.47 2.05 10.91
C ALA A 93 -9.68 2.96 12.11
N HIS A 94 -10.78 2.85 12.86
CA HIS A 94 -10.99 3.69 14.06
C HIS A 94 -9.99 3.38 15.19
N ASP A 95 -9.56 2.12 15.30
CA ASP A 95 -8.44 1.75 16.17
C ASP A 95 -7.11 1.99 15.44
N ARG A 96 -6.48 3.14 15.72
CA ARG A 96 -5.23 3.54 15.05
C ARG A 96 -4.10 2.53 15.23
N ALA A 97 -4.02 1.88 16.39
CA ALA A 97 -2.95 0.93 16.69
C ALA A 97 -3.15 -0.34 15.86
N LYS A 98 -4.35 -0.93 15.91
CA LYS A 98 -4.68 -2.12 15.11
C LYS A 98 -4.62 -1.84 13.62
N TRP A 99 -5.04 -0.66 13.16
CA TRP A 99 -4.93 -0.27 11.77
C TRP A 99 -3.48 -0.23 11.31
N ARG A 100 -2.60 0.49 12.03
CA ARG A 100 -1.17 0.57 11.69
C ARG A 100 -0.51 -0.81 11.67
N GLN A 101 -0.74 -1.61 12.71
CA GLN A 101 -0.22 -2.97 12.79
C GLN A 101 -0.70 -3.83 11.61
N GLY A 102 -1.96 -3.66 11.21
CA GLY A 102 -2.56 -4.43 10.13
C GLY A 102 -2.05 -4.07 8.73
N ILE A 103 -1.79 -2.79 8.47
CA ILE A 103 -1.38 -2.31 7.15
C ILE A 103 0.14 -2.28 6.95
N SER A 104 0.93 -2.22 8.03
CA SER A 104 2.39 -2.09 7.98
C SER A 104 3.05 -3.44 7.64
N ARG A 105 3.04 -3.78 6.35
CA ARG A 105 3.63 -5.02 5.83
C ARG A 105 4.85 -4.80 4.96
N ALA A 106 5.02 -3.60 4.38
CA ALA A 106 6.02 -3.42 3.35
C ALA A 106 7.44 -3.38 3.94
N ASP A 107 7.78 -2.33 4.68
CA ASP A 107 9.01 -2.41 5.51
C ASP A 107 8.49 -2.38 6.94
N PRO A 108 8.42 -3.52 7.65
CA PRO A 108 8.27 -3.46 9.09
C PRO A 108 9.39 -2.54 9.58
N ALA A 109 9.05 -1.56 10.41
CA ALA A 109 10.07 -0.80 11.12
C ALA A 109 10.96 -1.84 11.78
N SER A 110 12.18 -1.98 11.25
CA SER A 110 13.10 -3.00 11.67
C SER A 110 13.18 -2.97 13.18
N GLU A 111 13.38 -4.13 13.79
CA GLU A 111 14.27 -4.25 14.91
C GLU A 111 15.50 -3.38 14.60
N ARG A 112 15.45 -2.11 14.99
CA ARG A 112 16.63 -1.28 15.08
C ARG A 112 17.38 -1.93 16.20
N ASP A 113 18.35 -2.74 15.81
CA ASP A 113 19.39 -3.27 16.67
C ASP A 113 19.73 -2.19 17.70
N LYS A 114 19.33 -2.47 18.95
CA LYS A 114 19.58 -1.59 20.09
C LYS A 114 21.08 -1.72 20.36
N ARG A 115 21.88 -0.90 19.68
CA ARG A 115 23.25 -0.64 20.10
C ARG A 115 23.26 0.06 21.44
#